data_AF-A0A1C5KQE3-F1
#
_entry.id   AF-A0A1C5KQE3-F1
#
_cell.length_a   1.000
_cell.length_b   1.000
_cell.length_c   1.000
_cell.angle_alpha   90.00
_cell.angle_beta   90.00
_cell.angle_gamma   90.00
#
_symmetry.space_group_name_H-M   'P 1'
#
loop_
_entity.id
_entity.type
_entity.pdbx_description
1 polymer ?
#
loop_
_entity_poly.entity_id
_entity_poly.type
_entity_poly.pdbx_seq_one_letter_code
_entity_poly.pdbx_strand_id
1 'polypeptide(L)'
;MLDNFRFETFVDVHSNIFAEYLSSVIAKLPKENPEYRSTEERIEELYKEYPKVMEALDTEKPSDLSEQECKALIEVLELRNRLSDMQQEAIYFRGCYDSVGYLKKAGIL
;
A
#
# COMPACT_ATOMS: atom_id res chain seq x y z
N MET A 1 -24.65 21.60 -29.16
CA MET A 1 -24.19 20.74 -28.06
C MET A 1 -22.99 19.97 -28.57
N LEU A 2 -21.80 20.27 -28.07
CA LEU A 2 -20.64 19.40 -28.27
C LEU A 2 -20.92 18.18 -27.39
N ASP A 3 -21.00 16.99 -27.99
CA ASP A 3 -20.96 15.75 -27.21
C ASP A 3 -19.73 15.81 -26.30
N ASN A 4 -19.94 15.62 -24.99
CA ASN A 4 -18.86 15.55 -24.02
C ASN A 4 -18.00 14.34 -24.38
N PHE A 5 -16.88 14.57 -25.08
CA PHE A 5 -15.86 13.54 -25.27
C PHE A 5 -15.39 13.07 -23.89
N ARG A 6 -15.80 11.87 -23.51
CA ARG A 6 -15.43 11.25 -22.24
C ARG A 6 -14.23 10.36 -22.52
N PHE A 7 -13.04 10.89 -22.28
CA PHE A 7 -11.81 10.11 -22.34
C PHE A 7 -11.74 9.21 -21.11
N GLU A 8 -11.79 7.90 -21.31
CA GLU A 8 -11.55 6.91 -20.27
C GLU A 8 -10.12 6.38 -20.45
N THR A 9 -9.29 6.52 -19.42
CA THR A 9 -7.94 5.97 -19.42
C THR A 9 -7.99 4.45 -19.32
N PHE A 10 -6.88 3.77 -19.65
CA PHE A 10 -6.75 2.32 -19.41
C PHE A 10 -7.06 1.96 -17.95
N VAL A 11 -6.64 2.81 -17.01
CA VAL A 11 -6.93 2.63 -15.58
C VAL A 11 -8.41 2.81 -15.29
N ASP A 12 -9.11 3.76 -15.94
CA ASP A 12 -10.55 3.93 -15.75
C ASP A 12 -11.35 2.72 -16.25
N VAL A 13 -10.96 2.15 -17.41
CA VAL A 13 -11.64 1.00 -18.01
C VAL A 13 -11.32 -0.31 -17.28
N HIS A 14 -10.11 -0.45 -16.73
CA HIS A 14 -9.61 -1.69 -16.13
C HIS A 14 -9.26 -1.55 -14.64
N SER A 15 -9.85 -0.58 -13.94
CA SER A 15 -9.50 -0.22 -12.55
C SER A 15 -9.46 -1.41 -11.61
N ASN A 16 -10.46 -2.30 -11.68
CA ASN A 16 -10.53 -3.51 -10.86
C ASN A 16 -9.36 -4.46 -11.13
N ILE A 17 -9.08 -4.73 -12.42
CA ILE A 17 -7.98 -5.61 -12.83
C ILE A 17 -6.63 -5.00 -12.43
N PHE A 18 -6.51 -3.67 -12.54
CA PHE A 18 -5.30 -2.96 -12.15
C PHE A 18 -5.07 -3.00 -10.64
N ALA A 19 -6.12 -2.80 -9.83
CA ALA A 19 -6.05 -2.92 -8.37
C ALA A 19 -5.70 -4.34 -7.92
N GLU A 20 -6.31 -5.36 -8.52
CA GLU A 20 -5.95 -6.77 -8.28
C GLU A 20 -4.49 -7.04 -8.64
N TYR A 21 -4.03 -6.51 -9.77
CA TYR A 21 -2.65 -6.65 -10.20
C TYR A 21 -1.67 -6.05 -9.19
N LEU A 22 -1.86 -4.80 -8.78
CA LEU A 22 -1.03 -4.15 -7.77
C LEU A 22 -1.08 -4.89 -6.44
N SER A 23 -2.26 -5.34 -6.03
CA SER A 23 -2.43 -6.14 -4.80
C SER A 23 -1.61 -7.43 -4.86
N SER A 24 -1.53 -8.09 -6.02
CA SER A 24 -0.71 -9.29 -6.19
C SER A 24 0.80 -9.06 -6.07
N VAL A 25 1.26 -7.82 -6.34
CA VAL A 25 2.65 -7.41 -6.13
C VAL A 25 2.89 -7.21 -4.64
N ILE A 26 2.03 -6.42 -3.98
CA ILE A 26 2.12 -6.14 -2.54
C ILE A 26 2.04 -7.42 -1.71
N ALA A 27 1.13 -8.35 -2.05
CA ALA A 27 0.92 -9.59 -1.31
C ALA A 27 2.15 -10.52 -1.22
N LYS A 28 3.18 -10.29 -2.06
CA LYS A 28 4.44 -11.04 -2.01
C LYS A 28 5.44 -10.44 -1.02
N LEU A 29 5.31 -9.17 -0.66
CA LEU A 29 6.26 -8.47 0.19
C LEU A 29 6.47 -9.10 1.57
N PRO A 30 5.44 -9.58 2.31
CA PRO A 30 5.65 -10.25 3.59
C PRO A 30 6.56 -11.49 3.49
N LYS A 31 6.56 -12.16 2.34
CA LYS A 31 7.37 -13.36 2.08
C LYS A 31 8.77 -13.01 1.58
N GLU A 32 8.87 -12.03 0.69
CA GLU A 32 10.09 -11.72 -0.06
C GLU A 32 10.96 -10.65 0.61
N ASN A 33 10.38 -9.80 1.46
CA ASN A 33 11.06 -8.71 2.14
C ASN A 33 10.98 -8.89 3.69
N PRO A 34 12.08 -9.30 4.34
CA PRO A 34 12.13 -9.44 5.81
C PRO A 34 11.89 -8.14 6.58
N GLU A 35 12.30 -7.00 6.04
CA GLU A 35 12.08 -5.69 6.65
C GLU A 35 10.60 -5.31 6.63
N TYR A 36 9.92 -5.57 5.51
CA TYR A 36 8.48 -5.41 5.38
C TYR A 36 7.73 -6.27 6.41
N ARG A 37 8.09 -7.56 6.50
CA ARG A 37 7.47 -8.48 7.46
C ARG A 37 7.69 -8.04 8.92
N SER A 38 8.91 -7.69 9.30
CA SER A 38 9.20 -7.23 10.67
C SER A 38 8.50 -5.91 11.01
N THR A 39 8.28 -5.04 10.02
CA THR A 39 7.51 -3.81 10.19
C THR A 39 6.02 -4.11 10.42
N GLU A 40 5.43 -5.07 9.68
CA GLU A 40 4.06 -5.54 9.92
C GLU A 40 3.91 -6.17 11.31
N GLU A 41 4.84 -7.06 11.69
CA GLU A 41 4.85 -7.70 13.02
C GLU A 41 4.90 -6.67 14.14
N ARG A 42 5.73 -5.62 14.01
CA ARG A 42 5.82 -4.55 15.00
C ARG A 42 4.52 -3.75 15.14
N ILE A 43 3.82 -3.48 14.03
CA ILE A 43 2.51 -2.81 14.06
C ILE A 43 1.49 -3.69 14.79
N GLU A 44 1.47 -5.00 14.52
CA GLU A 44 0.56 -5.93 15.21
C GLU A 44 0.83 -6.01 16.72
N GLU A 45 2.10 -5.99 17.14
CA GLU A 45 2.49 -5.93 18.55
C GLU A 45 1.97 -4.67 19.22
N LEU A 46 2.13 -3.50 18.57
CA LEU A 46 1.63 -2.22 19.08
C LEU A 46 0.10 -2.22 19.24
N TYR A 47 -0.63 -2.85 18.32
CA TYR A 47 -2.09 -2.98 18.46
C TYR A 47 -2.51 -3.94 19.58
N LYS A 48 -1.74 -5.01 19.82
CA LYS A 48 -1.97 -5.91 20.96
C LYS A 48 -1.68 -5.21 22.29
N GLU A 49 -0.63 -4.39 22.35
CA GLU A 49 -0.24 -3.65 23.55
C GLU A 49 -1.17 -2.46 23.82
N TYR A 50 -1.60 -1.76 22.77
CA TYR A 50 -2.46 -0.57 22.85
C TYR A 50 -3.72 -0.71 21.97
N PRO A 51 -4.73 -1.50 22.37
CA PRO A 51 -5.93 -1.74 21.56
C PRO A 51 -6.70 -0.46 21.20
N LYS A 52 -6.66 0.57 22.06
CA LYS A 52 -7.28 1.87 21.77
C LYS A 52 -6.66 2.58 20.57
N VAL A 53 -5.39 2.34 20.27
CA VAL A 53 -4.73 2.90 19.07
C VAL A 53 -5.33 2.29 17.81
N MET A 54 -5.61 0.98 17.82
CA MET A 54 -6.32 0.33 16.73
C MET A 54 -7.74 0.86 16.59
N GLU A 55 -8.49 0.93 17.70
CA GLU A 55 -9.87 1.45 17.72
C GLU A 55 -9.96 2.90 17.21
N ALA A 56 -9.01 3.76 17.59
CA ALA A 56 -8.96 5.15 17.14
C ALA A 56 -8.75 5.26 15.62
N LEU A 57 -8.02 4.32 15.01
CA LEU A 57 -7.79 4.28 13.57
C LEU A 57 -8.98 3.69 12.80
N ASP A 58 -9.72 2.75 13.41
CA ASP A 58 -10.84 2.05 12.74
C ASP A 58 -12.16 2.82 12.80
N THR A 59 -12.41 3.57 13.88
CA THR A 59 -13.73 4.15 14.15
C THR A 59 -13.96 5.53 13.55
N GLU A 60 -12.93 6.16 12.97
CA GLU A 60 -12.94 7.55 12.45
C GLU A 60 -13.58 8.57 13.42
N LYS A 61 -13.54 8.29 14.72
CA LYS A 61 -14.14 9.12 15.78
C LYS A 61 -13.05 9.65 16.70
N PRO A 62 -13.29 10.78 17.38
CA PRO A 62 -12.39 11.23 18.43
C PRO A 62 -12.27 10.18 19.54
N SER A 63 -11.03 9.87 19.92
CA SER A 63 -10.71 8.96 21.02
C SER A 63 -9.81 9.67 22.02
N ASP A 64 -10.02 9.43 23.30
CA ASP A 64 -9.14 9.92 24.36
C ASP A 64 -7.99 8.93 24.56
N LEU A 65 -6.79 9.33 24.14
CA LEU A 65 -5.56 8.53 24.21
C LEU A 65 -4.65 9.09 25.30
N SER A 66 -4.09 8.19 26.10
CA SER A 66 -3.01 8.51 27.03
C SER A 66 -1.72 8.92 26.29
N GLU A 67 -0.77 9.50 27.02
CA GLU A 67 0.53 9.88 26.43
C GLU A 67 1.28 8.67 25.82
N GLN A 68 1.18 7.49 26.43
CA GLN A 68 1.79 6.26 25.92
C GLN A 68 1.07 5.79 24.64
N GLU A 69 -0.26 5.82 24.63
CA GLU A 69 -1.05 5.47 23.44
C GLU A 69 -0.81 6.47 22.28
N CYS A 70 -0.62 7.76 22.57
CA CYS A 70 -0.22 8.75 21.57
C CYS A 70 1.16 8.45 20.96
N LYS A 71 2.14 8.04 21.77
CA LYS A 71 3.46 7.61 21.28
C LYS A 71 3.36 6.37 20.41
N ALA A 72 2.59 5.38 20.84
CA ALA A 72 2.33 4.17 20.05
C ALA A 72 1.61 4.48 18.73
N LEU A 73 0.66 5.42 18.73
CA LEU A 73 -0.01 5.88 17.51
C LEU A 73 0.99 6.53 16.53
N ILE A 74 1.89 7.38 17.00
CA ILE A 74 2.93 7.99 16.16
C ILE A 74 3.81 6.89 15.54
N GLU A 75 4.29 5.94 16.34
CA GLU A 75 5.10 4.83 15.85
C GLU A 75 4.36 3.99 14.80
N VAL A 76 3.09 3.66 15.03
CA VAL A 76 2.24 2.97 14.05
C VAL A 76 2.15 3.73 12.73
N LEU A 77 1.96 5.06 12.76
CA LEU A 77 1.87 5.88 11.56
C LEU A 77 3.20 5.94 10.80
N GLU A 78 4.32 6.06 11.51
CA GLU A 78 5.66 6.01 10.91
C GLU A 78 5.94 4.65 10.24
N LEU A 79 5.59 3.55 10.91
CA LEU A 79 5.75 2.20 10.37
C LEU A 79 4.85 1.97 9.15
N ARG A 80 3.58 2.44 9.17
CA ARG A 80 2.66 2.38 8.02
C ARG A 80 3.18 3.18 6.82
N ASN A 81 3.80 4.34 7.06
CA ASN A 81 4.44 5.11 5.99
C ASN A 81 5.60 4.32 5.39
N ARG A 82 6.45 3.70 6.21
CA ARG A 82 7.55 2.84 5.73
C ARG A 82 7.05 1.65 4.91
N LEU A 83 5.97 0.98 5.34
CA LEU A 83 5.32 -0.07 4.54
C LEU A 83 4.87 0.47 3.18
N SER A 84 4.24 1.65 3.17
CA SER A 84 3.76 2.30 1.95
C SER A 84 4.91 2.63 0.99
N ASP A 85 6.04 3.13 1.49
CA ASP A 85 7.24 3.40 0.69
C ASP A 85 7.76 2.12 0.01
N MET A 86 7.88 1.03 0.77
CA MET A 86 8.31 -0.28 0.23
C MET A 86 7.33 -0.83 -0.80
N GLN A 87 6.03 -0.66 -0.60
CA GLN A 87 5.00 -1.05 -1.57
C GLN A 87 5.12 -0.25 -2.87
N GLN A 88 5.30 1.07 -2.77
CA GLN A 88 5.48 1.94 -3.93
C GLN A 88 6.73 1.58 -4.71
N GLU A 89 7.85 1.33 -4.02
CA GLU A 89 9.10 0.88 -4.65
C GLU A 89 8.89 -0.44 -5.41
N ALA A 90 8.24 -1.42 -4.79
CA ALA A 90 7.96 -2.71 -5.40
C ALA A 90 7.06 -2.59 -6.64
N ILE A 91 6.02 -1.75 -6.57
CA ILE A 91 5.13 -1.46 -7.70
C ILE A 91 5.89 -0.77 -8.83
N TYR A 92 6.74 0.22 -8.51
CA TYR A 92 7.53 0.94 -9.49
C TYR A 92 8.46 0.00 -10.26
N PHE A 93 9.24 -0.82 -9.55
CA PHE A 93 10.13 -1.79 -10.20
C PHE A 93 9.36 -2.83 -10.98
N ARG A 94 8.18 -3.24 -10.51
CA ARG A 94 7.34 -4.16 -11.26
C ARG A 94 6.88 -3.56 -12.59
N GLY A 95 6.40 -2.32 -12.59
CA GLY A 95 6.03 -1.62 -13.82
C GLY A 95 7.20 -1.48 -14.80
N CYS A 96 8.42 -1.22 -14.30
CA CYS A 96 9.63 -1.20 -15.12
C CYS A 96 9.91 -2.59 -15.75
N TYR A 97 9.83 -3.65 -14.96
CA TYR A 97 10.04 -5.03 -15.43
C TYR A 97 9.04 -5.42 -16.53
N ASP A 98 7.75 -5.12 -16.32
CA ASP A 98 6.72 -5.43 -17.30
C ASP A 98 6.91 -4.61 -18.59
N SER A 99 7.32 -3.35 -18.47
CA SER A 99 7.62 -2.49 -19.62
C SER A 99 8.75 -3.07 -20.48
N VAL A 100 9.85 -3.51 -19.85
CA VAL A 100 10.94 -4.20 -20.56
C VAL A 100 10.42 -5.50 -21.21
N GLY A 101 9.60 -6.26 -20.50
CA GLY A 101 8.97 -7.48 -21.02
C GLY A 101 8.09 -7.22 -22.24
N TYR A 102 7.32 -6.13 -22.23
CA TYR A 102 6.50 -5.69 -23.35
C TYR A 102 7.36 -5.34 -24.57
N LEU A 103 8.39 -4.50 -24.38
CA LEU A 103 9.27 -4.07 -25.47
C LEU A 103 9.98 -5.25 -26.15
N LYS A 104 10.42 -6.25 -25.37
CA LYS A 104 10.98 -7.49 -25.91
C LYS A 104 9.96 -8.29 -26.72
N LYS A 105 8.73 -8.43 -26.22
CA LYS A 105 7.64 -9.13 -26.95
C LYS A 105 7.26 -8.42 -28.25
N ALA A 106 7.38 -7.10 -28.28
CA ALA A 106 7.12 -6.28 -29.47
C ALA A 106 8.30 -6.29 -30.47
N GLY A 107 9.43 -6.92 -30.15
CA GLY A 107 10.64 -6.92 -30.98
C GLY A 107 11.34 -5.56 -31.07
N ILE A 108 11.08 -4.67 -30.12
CA ILE A 108 11.72 -3.34 -30.02
C ILE A 108 13.09 -3.46 -29.31
N LEU A 109 13.18 -4.38 -28.34
CA LEU A 109 14.39 -4.73 -27.57
C LEU A 109 14.76 -6.20 -27.76
#